data_AF-A0AAD3HNR2-F1
#
_entry.id   AF-A0AAD3HNR2-F1
#
_cell.length_a   1.000
_cell.length_b   1.000
_cell.length_c   1.000
_cell.angle_alpha   90.00
_cell.angle_beta   90.00
_cell.angle_gamma   90.00
#
_symmetry.space_group_name_H-M   'P 1'
#
loop_
_entity.id
_entity.type
_entity.pdbx_description
1 polymer ?
#
loop_
_entity_poly.entity_id
_entity_poly.type
_entity_poly.pdbx_seq_one_letter_code
_entity_poly.pdbx_strand_id
1 'polypeptide(L)'
;MAAAVEVGDEGLAESATKQVFSSYVCRTITDRGLPHPGDVAEASSLAAVPLPPTSYPLWDSLPSELVRSGKLSRLQLEGVLYACSKHCEILPSGERAGFFIGDGAGVGKGRQIAGVVLDNFARGRRRALWLSTSSDLHADAQRDLRDLGASLPLLANLGALDRG
;
A
#
# COMPACT_ATOMS: atom_id res chain seq x y z
N MET A 1 50.28 42.36 23.81
CA MET A 1 50.65 40.97 23.47
C MET A 1 50.47 40.12 24.71
N ALA A 2 49.42 39.29 24.74
CA ALA A 2 49.37 37.90 25.22
C ALA A 2 47.91 37.48 25.25
N ALA A 3 47.57 36.56 24.36
CA ALA A 3 46.22 36.12 24.05
C ALA A 3 45.62 35.28 25.20
N ALA A 4 44.32 35.45 25.45
CA ALA A 4 43.55 34.45 26.18
C ALA A 4 43.41 33.22 25.28
N VAL A 5 43.96 32.09 25.72
CA VAL A 5 43.78 30.80 25.08
C VAL A 5 42.35 30.35 25.38
N GLU A 6 41.48 30.38 24.37
CA GLU A 6 40.24 29.61 24.39
C GLU A 6 40.60 28.14 24.41
N VAL A 7 40.43 27.50 25.56
CA VAL A 7 40.45 26.04 25.65
C VAL A 7 39.11 25.59 25.10
N GLY A 8 39.15 25.06 23.87
CA GLY A 8 37.99 24.51 23.19
C GLY A 8 37.31 23.47 24.08
N ASP A 9 36.04 23.72 24.39
CA ASP A 9 35.11 22.68 24.77
C ASP A 9 34.78 21.92 23.48
N GLU A 10 35.65 20.99 23.10
CA GLU A 10 35.29 19.91 22.18
C GLU A 10 34.32 18.97 22.90
N GLY A 11 33.13 19.48 23.17
CA GLY A 11 31.95 18.69 23.42
C GLY A 11 31.66 17.90 22.15
N LEU A 12 32.15 16.66 22.13
CA LEU A 12 31.62 15.57 21.33
C LEU A 12 30.10 15.54 21.51
N ALA A 13 29.36 16.27 20.67
CA ALA A 13 27.94 16.09 20.49
C ALA A 13 27.73 14.86 19.61
N GLU A 14 27.93 13.70 20.23
CA GLU A 14 27.38 12.43 19.79
C GLU A 14 25.85 12.55 19.76
N SER A 15 25.28 13.03 18.65
CA SER A 15 23.84 12.87 18.42
C SER A 15 23.42 13.01 16.96
N ALA A 16 24.15 12.37 16.05
CA ALA A 16 23.48 11.80 14.88
C ALA A 16 23.01 10.39 15.26
N THR A 17 21.99 10.30 16.13
CA THR A 17 21.15 9.10 16.13
C THR A 17 20.56 9.03 14.73
N LYS A 18 21.17 8.21 13.88
CA LYS A 18 20.67 7.83 12.56
C LYS A 18 19.26 7.31 12.80
N GLN A 19 18.25 8.17 12.66
CA GLN A 19 16.86 7.80 12.92
C GLN A 19 16.59 6.56 12.07
N VAL A 20 16.40 5.41 12.73
CA VAL A 20 16.25 4.12 12.03
C VAL A 20 14.93 4.10 11.25
N PHE A 21 13.96 4.85 11.75
CA PHE A 21 12.64 5.02 11.17
C PHE A 21 12.35 6.50 10.93
N SER A 22 11.53 6.75 9.91
CA SER A 22 11.02 8.07 9.54
C SER A 22 9.50 7.96 9.31
N SER A 23 8.77 9.05 9.49
CA SER A 23 7.34 9.08 9.15
C SER A 23 7.16 8.86 7.65
N TYR A 24 6.30 7.92 7.28
CA TYR A 24 6.01 7.64 5.88
C TYR A 24 5.30 8.82 5.23
N VAL A 25 5.72 9.17 4.01
CA VAL A 25 5.09 10.19 3.17
C VAL A 25 4.84 9.60 1.80
N CYS A 26 3.57 9.57 1.38
CA CYS A 26 3.21 9.19 0.01
C CYS A 26 3.72 10.24 -0.96
N ARG A 27 4.63 9.86 -1.87
CA ARG A 27 5.29 10.76 -2.84
C ARG A 27 4.72 10.59 -4.24
N THR A 28 4.08 9.47 -4.53
CA THR A 28 3.55 9.19 -5.87
C THR A 28 2.17 9.81 -6.08
N ILE A 29 1.34 9.86 -5.04
CA ILE A 29 0.00 10.45 -5.08
C ILE A 29 -0.06 11.64 -4.11
N THR A 30 0.11 12.85 -4.62
CA THR A 30 0.19 14.07 -3.80
C THR A 30 -1.02 14.99 -3.94
N ASP A 31 -1.81 14.84 -5.00
CA ASP A 31 -2.92 15.71 -5.38
C ASP A 31 -4.31 15.12 -5.11
N ARG A 32 -4.41 13.82 -4.79
CA ARG A 32 -5.69 13.09 -4.60
C ARG A 32 -5.67 12.16 -3.38
N GLY A 33 -6.84 11.96 -2.80
CA GLY A 33 -7.03 11.09 -1.64
C GLY A 33 -6.61 11.73 -0.32
N LEU A 34 -6.91 11.06 0.79
CA LEU A 34 -6.62 11.55 2.14
C LEU A 34 -5.38 10.89 2.74
N PRO A 35 -4.62 11.55 3.63
CA PRO A 35 -3.49 10.93 4.32
C PRO A 35 -3.84 9.67 5.13
N HIS A 36 -2.79 8.95 5.52
CA HIS A 36 -2.74 7.93 6.58
C HIS A 36 -3.63 8.29 7.79
N PRO A 37 -4.75 7.66 8.21
CA PRO A 37 -5.37 8.04 9.48
C PRO A 37 -4.51 7.69 10.71
N GLY A 38 -3.66 6.66 10.59
CA GLY A 38 -2.65 6.30 11.59
C GLY A 38 -1.26 6.79 11.20
N ASP A 39 -0.41 6.98 12.22
CA ASP A 39 1.01 7.31 12.06
C ASP A 39 1.77 6.09 11.56
N VAL A 40 2.11 6.11 10.26
CA VAL A 40 2.90 5.06 9.63
C VAL A 40 4.35 5.50 9.59
N ALA A 41 5.25 4.61 10.02
CA ALA A 41 6.68 4.79 9.91
C ALA A 41 7.27 3.79 8.90
N GLU A 42 8.32 4.21 8.21
CA GLU A 42 9.13 3.37 7.33
C GLU A 42 10.60 3.47 7.73
N ALA A 43 11.41 2.47 7.35
CA ALA A 43 12.85 2.53 7.58
C ALA A 43 13.45 3.69 6.78
N SER A 44 14.34 4.47 7.38
CA SER A 44 14.93 5.65 6.73
C SER A 44 15.72 5.30 5.46
N SER A 45 16.21 4.07 5.34
CA SER A 45 16.83 3.55 4.11
C SER A 45 15.82 3.35 2.98
N LEU A 46 14.58 2.93 3.28
CA LEU A 46 13.50 2.81 2.29
C LEU A 46 13.03 4.19 1.87
N ALA A 47 12.83 5.11 2.83
CA ALA A 47 12.45 6.49 2.57
C ALA A 47 13.47 7.24 1.67
N ALA A 48 14.73 6.83 1.67
CA ALA A 48 15.77 7.45 0.84
C ALA A 48 15.72 7.02 -0.64
N VAL A 49 15.01 5.93 -0.96
CA VAL A 49 14.94 5.38 -2.31
C VAL A 49 13.63 5.84 -2.97
N PRO A 50 13.68 6.51 -4.13
CA PRO A 50 12.47 6.85 -4.85
C PRO A 50 11.79 5.59 -5.38
N LEU A 51 10.45 5.54 -5.29
CA LEU A 51 9.67 4.50 -5.92
C LEU A 51 9.80 4.58 -7.45
N PRO A 52 9.67 3.44 -8.17
CA PRO A 52 9.75 3.45 -9.63
C PRO A 52 8.65 4.35 -10.22
N PRO A 53 8.91 5.04 -11.34
CA PRO A 53 7.88 5.83 -11.99
C PRO A 53 6.75 4.90 -12.49
N THR A 54 5.53 5.40 -12.46
CA THR A 54 4.37 4.67 -12.99
C THR A 54 3.41 5.64 -13.69
N SER A 55 2.89 5.21 -14.84
CA SER A 55 1.85 5.91 -15.61
C SER A 55 0.51 5.17 -15.55
N TYR A 56 0.35 4.24 -14.59
CA TYR A 56 -0.87 3.44 -14.48
C TYR A 56 -2.09 4.34 -14.24
N PRO A 57 -3.15 4.27 -15.07
CA PRO A 57 -4.25 5.21 -15.01
C PRO A 57 -5.27 4.81 -13.94
N LEU A 58 -4.86 4.82 -12.67
CA LEU A 58 -5.66 4.33 -11.54
C LEU A 58 -7.02 5.04 -11.40
N TRP A 59 -7.09 6.32 -11.78
CA TRP A 59 -8.29 7.14 -11.63
C TRP A 59 -9.41 6.80 -12.61
N ASP A 60 -9.10 6.04 -13.66
CA ASP A 60 -10.08 5.60 -14.66
C ASP A 60 -10.96 4.47 -14.12
N SER A 61 -10.51 3.76 -13.07
CA SER A 61 -11.18 2.58 -12.51
C SER A 61 -11.79 2.80 -11.14
N LEU A 62 -11.16 3.63 -10.29
CA LEU A 62 -11.64 3.86 -8.94
C LEU A 62 -12.69 4.97 -8.88
N PRO A 63 -13.87 4.75 -8.25
CA PRO A 63 -14.86 5.79 -8.07
C PRO A 63 -14.30 7.03 -7.35
N SER A 64 -14.60 8.22 -7.86
CA SER A 64 -14.13 9.49 -7.29
C SER A 64 -14.51 9.65 -5.81
N GLU A 65 -15.71 9.19 -5.44
CA GLU A 65 -16.19 9.24 -4.06
C GLU A 65 -15.38 8.36 -3.11
N LEU A 66 -14.92 7.18 -3.56
CA LEU A 66 -14.08 6.28 -2.78
C LEU A 66 -12.77 6.97 -2.40
N VAL A 67 -12.17 7.67 -3.36
CA VAL A 67 -10.92 8.42 -3.18
C VAL A 67 -11.14 9.65 -2.29
N ARG A 68 -12.17 10.46 -2.58
CA ARG A 68 -12.46 11.72 -1.88
C ARG A 68 -12.84 11.51 -0.42
N SER A 69 -13.59 10.45 -0.11
CA SER A 69 -13.99 10.10 1.26
C SER A 69 -12.91 9.36 2.04
N GLY A 70 -11.76 9.06 1.43
CA GLY A 70 -10.64 8.40 2.09
C GLY A 70 -10.91 6.94 2.46
N LYS A 71 -11.81 6.25 1.74
CA LYS A 71 -12.01 4.79 1.93
C LYS A 71 -10.73 4.01 1.69
N LEU A 72 -9.90 4.50 0.78
CA LEU A 72 -8.48 4.21 0.70
C LEU A 72 -7.71 5.49 0.99
N SER A 73 -6.76 5.41 1.91
CA SER A 73 -5.79 6.47 2.15
C SER A 73 -4.75 6.54 1.03
N ARG A 74 -3.99 7.64 0.95
CA ARG A 74 -2.92 7.82 -0.04
C ARG A 74 -1.88 6.70 -0.04
N LEU A 75 -1.46 6.24 1.14
CA LEU A 75 -0.57 5.08 1.28
C LEU A 75 -1.19 3.85 0.59
N GLN A 76 -2.44 3.54 0.93
CA GLN A 76 -3.11 2.37 0.38
C GLN A 76 -3.35 2.51 -1.12
N LEU A 77 -3.71 3.70 -1.61
CA LEU A 77 -3.85 3.99 -3.04
C LEU A 77 -2.53 3.82 -3.79
N GLU A 78 -1.40 4.23 -3.20
CA GLU A 78 -0.06 4.02 -3.76
C GLU A 78 0.26 2.52 -3.87
N GLY A 79 -0.08 1.72 -2.85
CA GLY A 79 0.02 0.26 -2.92
C GLY A 79 -0.84 -0.34 -4.04
N VAL A 80 -2.09 0.10 -4.20
CA VAL A 80 -2.97 -0.35 -5.29
C VAL A 80 -2.40 0.05 -6.66
N LEU A 81 -1.90 1.27 -6.79
CA LEU A 81 -1.29 1.79 -8.01
C LEU A 81 -0.14 0.87 -8.48
N TYR A 82 0.81 0.58 -7.58
CA TYR A 82 1.96 -0.25 -7.93
C TYR A 82 1.60 -1.71 -8.16
N ALA A 83 0.68 -2.27 -7.38
CA ALA A 83 0.19 -3.63 -7.59
C ALA A 83 -0.45 -3.77 -8.98
N CYS A 84 -1.35 -2.87 -9.36
CA CYS A 84 -2.04 -2.93 -10.64
C CYS A 84 -1.13 -2.60 -11.82
N SER A 85 -0.17 -1.68 -11.63
CA SER A 85 0.90 -1.42 -12.60
C SER A 85 1.72 -2.68 -12.85
N LYS A 86 2.15 -3.39 -11.79
CA LYS A 86 2.94 -4.62 -11.93
C LYS A 86 2.12 -5.75 -12.57
N HIS A 87 0.84 -5.84 -12.24
CA HIS A 87 -0.09 -6.76 -12.89
C HIS A 87 -0.31 -6.50 -14.38
N CYS A 88 0.24 -5.44 -14.99
CA CYS A 88 0.23 -5.28 -16.45
C CYS A 88 1.41 -5.98 -17.15
N GLU A 89 2.41 -6.38 -16.39
CA GLU A 89 3.60 -7.06 -16.91
C GLU A 89 3.34 -8.56 -17.05
N ILE A 90 3.72 -9.11 -18.22
CA ILE A 90 3.78 -10.56 -18.47
C ILE A 90 5.26 -10.93 -18.44
N LEU A 91 5.61 -11.88 -17.58
CA LEU A 91 6.96 -12.39 -17.42
C LEU A 91 7.38 -13.21 -18.65
N PRO A 92 8.69 -13.41 -18.90
CA PRO A 92 9.16 -14.23 -20.02
C PRO A 92 8.61 -15.67 -20.03
N SER A 93 8.22 -16.19 -18.87
CA SER A 93 7.60 -17.50 -18.71
C SER A 93 6.11 -17.55 -19.10
N GLY A 94 5.49 -16.40 -19.38
CA GLY A 94 4.10 -16.28 -19.83
C GLY A 94 3.10 -15.96 -18.72
N GLU A 95 3.49 -16.05 -17.44
CA GLU A 95 2.66 -15.67 -16.31
C GLU A 95 2.63 -14.15 -16.10
N ARG A 96 1.52 -13.67 -15.54
CA ARG A 96 1.40 -12.28 -15.09
C ARG A 96 2.26 -12.08 -13.84
N ALA A 97 3.00 -10.98 -13.79
CA ALA A 97 3.78 -10.65 -12.61
C ALA A 97 2.88 -10.42 -11.39
N GLY A 98 3.31 -10.96 -10.24
CA GLY A 98 2.66 -10.73 -8.95
C GLY A 98 3.19 -9.47 -8.23
N PHE A 99 2.54 -9.12 -7.13
CA PHE A 99 2.94 -8.02 -6.27
C PHE A 99 2.83 -8.43 -4.80
N PHE A 100 3.78 -7.98 -3.97
CA PHE A 100 3.79 -8.25 -2.54
C PHE A 100 3.50 -6.96 -1.75
N ILE A 101 2.44 -6.96 -0.94
CA ILE A 101 2.11 -5.85 -0.05
C ILE A 101 2.67 -6.17 1.34
N GLY A 102 3.84 -5.60 1.63
CA GLY A 102 4.62 -5.86 2.84
C GLY A 102 4.32 -4.96 4.04
N ASP A 103 3.23 -4.18 4.00
CA ASP A 103 2.94 -3.21 5.07
C ASP A 103 2.73 -3.86 6.44
N GLY A 104 3.03 -3.09 7.49
CA GLY A 104 2.80 -3.52 8.88
C GLY A 104 1.33 -3.85 9.19
N ALA A 105 1.10 -4.49 10.34
CA ALA A 105 -0.25 -4.62 10.89
C ALA A 105 -0.87 -3.23 11.12
N GLY A 106 -2.19 -3.10 10.97
CA GLY A 106 -2.90 -1.83 11.16
C GLY A 106 -2.94 -0.90 9.94
N VAL A 107 -2.07 -1.07 8.94
CA VAL A 107 -2.05 -0.24 7.71
C VAL A 107 -3.25 -0.50 6.79
N GLY A 108 -3.96 -1.62 6.97
CA GLY A 108 -5.14 -1.95 6.18
C GLY A 108 -4.83 -2.58 4.82
N LYS A 109 -3.93 -3.58 4.79
CA LYS A 109 -3.62 -4.36 3.59
C LYS A 109 -4.83 -5.01 2.92
N GLY A 110 -5.82 -5.46 3.69
CA GLY A 110 -7.05 -6.03 3.12
C GLY A 110 -7.81 -5.01 2.26
N ARG A 111 -7.90 -3.73 2.69
CA ARG A 111 -8.46 -2.67 1.84
C ARG A 111 -7.65 -2.45 0.56
N GLN A 112 -6.32 -2.57 0.61
CA GLN A 112 -5.50 -2.50 -0.60
C GLN A 112 -5.81 -3.66 -1.56
N ILE A 113 -5.89 -4.89 -1.05
CA ILE A 113 -6.29 -6.07 -1.85
C ILE A 113 -7.67 -5.84 -2.47
N ALA A 114 -8.64 -5.36 -1.70
CA ALA A 114 -9.98 -5.02 -2.19
C ALA A 114 -9.94 -3.96 -3.31
N GLY A 115 -9.08 -2.93 -3.17
CA GLY A 115 -8.88 -1.91 -4.20
C GLY A 115 -8.25 -2.46 -5.47
N VAL A 116 -7.28 -3.37 -5.36
CA VAL A 116 -6.69 -4.08 -6.51
C VAL A 116 -7.75 -4.91 -7.23
N VAL A 117 -8.59 -5.62 -6.49
CA VAL A 117 -9.69 -6.41 -7.07
C VAL A 117 -10.68 -5.50 -7.79
N LEU A 118 -11.07 -4.38 -7.17
CA LEU A 118 -11.99 -3.41 -7.78
C LEU A 118 -11.45 -2.83 -9.09
N ASP A 119 -10.18 -2.39 -9.11
CA ASP A 119 -9.53 -1.88 -10.33
C ASP A 119 -9.50 -2.93 -11.44
N ASN A 120 -9.12 -4.17 -11.12
CA ASN A 120 -9.07 -5.26 -12.10
C ASN A 120 -10.47 -5.58 -12.65
N PHE A 121 -11.49 -5.58 -11.81
CA PHE A 121 -12.89 -5.79 -12.23
C PHE A 121 -13.38 -4.69 -13.18
N ALA A 122 -13.11 -3.41 -12.86
CA ALA A 122 -13.47 -2.28 -13.71
C ALA A 122 -12.80 -2.35 -15.10
N ARG A 123 -11.64 -3.02 -15.18
CA ARG A 123 -10.88 -3.25 -16.42
C ARG A 123 -11.20 -4.58 -17.12
N GLY A 124 -12.31 -5.24 -16.77
CA GLY A 124 -12.78 -6.45 -17.41
C GLY A 124 -12.19 -7.77 -16.88
N ARG A 125 -11.25 -7.73 -15.92
CA ARG A 125 -10.75 -8.94 -15.23
C ARG A 125 -11.69 -9.30 -14.09
N ARG A 126 -12.78 -9.98 -14.43
CA ARG A 126 -13.95 -10.22 -13.55
C ARG A 126 -13.87 -11.49 -12.68
N ARG A 127 -12.68 -12.05 -12.50
CA ARG A 127 -12.46 -13.25 -11.67
C ARG A 127 -11.37 -12.93 -10.65
N ALA A 128 -11.66 -13.15 -9.37
CA ALA A 128 -10.71 -13.01 -8.28
C ALA A 128 -10.93 -14.14 -7.27
N LEU A 129 -9.83 -14.62 -6.69
CA LEU A 129 -9.84 -15.57 -5.59
C LEU A 129 -9.08 -14.94 -4.42
N TRP A 130 -9.75 -14.77 -3.29
CA TRP A 130 -9.14 -14.28 -2.05
C TRP A 130 -9.05 -15.44 -1.07
N LEU A 131 -7.83 -15.84 -0.72
CA LEU A 131 -7.58 -16.90 0.25
C LEU A 131 -7.20 -16.31 1.61
N SER A 132 -7.71 -16.88 2.67
CA SER A 132 -7.44 -16.47 4.06
C SER A 132 -7.35 -17.70 4.94
N THR A 133 -6.53 -17.64 5.99
CA THR A 133 -6.19 -18.79 6.83
C THR A 133 -7.13 -18.98 8.03
N SER A 134 -8.02 -18.02 8.31
CA SER A 134 -8.96 -18.07 9.42
C SER A 134 -10.33 -17.49 9.07
N SER A 135 -11.35 -17.85 9.84
CA SER A 135 -12.71 -17.29 9.74
C SER A 135 -12.75 -15.79 10.02
N ASP A 136 -11.92 -15.31 10.94
CA ASP A 136 -11.84 -13.88 11.26
C ASP A 136 -11.29 -13.10 10.06
N LEU A 137 -10.23 -13.61 9.43
CA LEU A 137 -9.66 -12.99 8.22
C LEU A 137 -10.63 -13.07 7.03
N HIS A 138 -11.46 -14.11 6.96
CA HIS A 138 -12.53 -14.20 5.97
C HIS A 138 -13.59 -13.08 6.18
N ALA A 139 -14.01 -12.84 7.43
CA ALA A 139 -14.94 -11.78 7.76
C ALA A 139 -14.33 -10.38 7.48
N ASP A 140 -13.05 -10.20 7.75
CA ASP A 140 -12.31 -8.98 7.43
C ASP A 140 -12.22 -8.73 5.92
N ALA A 141 -11.90 -9.74 5.12
CA ALA A 141 -11.88 -9.64 3.66
C ALA A 141 -13.25 -9.21 3.11
N GLN A 142 -14.33 -9.78 3.66
CA GLN A 142 -15.68 -9.39 3.28
C GLN A 142 -15.99 -7.93 3.67
N ARG A 143 -15.60 -7.50 4.87
CA ARG A 143 -15.77 -6.12 5.33
C ARG A 143 -15.01 -5.15 4.42
N ASP A 144 -13.76 -5.45 4.09
CA ASP A 144 -12.92 -4.58 3.25
C ASP A 144 -13.47 -4.45 1.83
N LEU A 145 -14.00 -5.51 1.23
CA LEU A 145 -14.71 -5.42 -0.07
C LEU A 145 -15.97 -4.55 0.02
N ARG A 146 -16.81 -4.77 1.05
CA ARG A 146 -18.03 -3.97 1.26
C ARG A 146 -17.74 -2.50 1.49
N ASP A 147 -16.69 -2.19 2.28
CA ASP A 147 -16.28 -0.81 2.58
C ASP A 147 -15.94 -0.02 1.30
N LEU A 148 -15.48 -0.72 0.24
CA LEU A 148 -15.18 -0.14 -1.07
C LEU A 148 -16.32 -0.27 -2.09
N GLY A 149 -17.50 -0.74 -1.67
CA GLY A 149 -18.66 -0.91 -2.53
C GLY A 149 -18.60 -2.13 -3.45
N ALA A 150 -17.70 -3.08 -3.19
CA ALA A 150 -17.59 -4.34 -3.93
C ALA A 150 -18.38 -5.46 -3.24
N SER A 151 -19.24 -6.14 -3.98
CA SER A 151 -19.95 -7.34 -3.53
C SER A 151 -19.50 -8.55 -4.36
N LEU A 152 -18.50 -9.28 -3.85
CA LEU A 152 -18.06 -10.54 -4.45
C LEU A 152 -18.60 -11.72 -3.67
N PRO A 153 -18.99 -12.82 -4.35
CA PRO A 153 -19.41 -14.04 -3.66
C PRO A 153 -18.25 -14.58 -2.83
N LEU A 154 -18.52 -14.86 -1.56
CA LEU A 154 -17.55 -15.44 -0.64
C LEU A 154 -17.77 -16.94 -0.55
N LEU A 155 -16.68 -17.68 -0.74
CA LEU A 155 -16.66 -19.12 -0.58
C LEU A 155 -16.04 -19.45 0.77
N ALA A 156 -16.76 -20.22 1.58
CA ALA A 156 -16.30 -20.62 2.91
C ALA A 156 -15.20 -21.70 2.87
N ASN A 157 -15.08 -22.41 1.75
CA ASN A 157 -14.03 -23.40 1.51
C ASN A 157 -13.74 -23.53 0.01
N LEU A 158 -12.58 -24.11 -0.30
CA LEU A 158 -12.16 -24.35 -1.69
C LEU A 158 -13.03 -25.40 -2.41
N GLY A 159 -13.65 -26.33 -1.69
CA GLY A 159 -14.55 -27.33 -2.29
C GLY A 159 -15.78 -26.72 -2.97
N ALA A 160 -16.13 -25.48 -2.61
CA ALA A 160 -17.17 -24.73 -3.32
C ALA A 160 -16.76 -24.28 -4.73
N LEU A 161 -15.47 -24.32 -5.09
CA LEU A 161 -14.96 -24.02 -6.44
C LEU A 161 -15.08 -25.21 -7.40
N ASP A 162 -15.27 -26.44 -6.92
CA ASP A 162 -15.34 -27.66 -7.75
C ASP A 162 -16.63 -27.81 -8.56
N ARG A 163 -17.50 -26.78 -8.56
CA ARG A 163 -18.69 -26.75 -9.43
C ARG A 163 -18.28 -26.23 -10.81
N GLY A 164 -17.82 -27.18 -11.64
CA GLY A 164 -17.60 -27.00 -13.08
C GLY A 164 -18.86 -26.58 -13.84
#